data_AF-A0AAD9TXB6-F1
#
_entry.id   AF-A0AAD9TXB6-F1
#
_cell.length_a   1.000
_cell.length_b   1.000
_cell.length_c   1.000
_cell.angle_alpha   90.00
_cell.angle_beta   90.00
_cell.angle_gamma   90.00
#
_symmetry.space_group_name_H-M   'P 1'
#
loop_
_entity.id
_entity.type
_entity.pdbx_description
1 polymer ?
#
loop_
_entity_poly.entity_id
_entity_poly.type
_entity_poly.pdbx_seq_one_letter_code
_entity_poly.pdbx_strand_id
1 'polypeptide(L)'
;MDSELKVLSTIVLVTMEVVTQQRIPTTVEGLFEPVTRRFDPSLRRGSDDLPMDHPRLKKNVTSIFPEQIALAISSPTSMWVSWVTGDAKIGSNVTPLDPSSVDSEVWSGKQSGKY
;
A
#
# COMPACT_ATOMS: atom_id res chain seq x y z
N MET A 1 45.73 -42.03 -5.96
CA MET A 1 45.69 -40.56 -6.14
C MET A 1 44.56 -40.14 -7.08
N ASP A 2 44.21 -40.97 -8.08
CA ASP A 2 43.19 -40.62 -9.09
C ASP A 2 41.72 -40.76 -8.66
N SER A 3 41.40 -41.61 -7.68
CA SER A 3 40.02 -41.81 -7.22
C SER A 3 39.53 -40.67 -6.33
N GLU A 4 40.36 -40.25 -5.37
CA GLU A 4 40.08 -39.14 -4.45
C GLU A 4 39.88 -37.82 -5.21
N LEU A 5 40.72 -37.54 -6.21
CA LEU A 5 40.62 -36.32 -7.02
C LEU A 5 39.33 -36.30 -7.86
N LYS A 6 38.88 -37.46 -8.35
CA LYS A 6 37.60 -37.60 -9.07
C LYS A 6 36.40 -37.43 -8.16
N VAL A 7 36.47 -37.94 -6.92
CA VAL A 7 35.40 -37.75 -5.93
C VAL A 7 35.31 -36.28 -5.54
N LEU A 8 36.45 -35.63 -5.28
CA LEU A 8 36.48 -34.22 -4.91
C LEU A 8 35.96 -33.32 -6.04
N SER A 9 36.36 -33.57 -7.30
CA SER A 9 35.87 -32.79 -8.44
C SER A 9 34.37 -32.97 -8.64
N THR A 10 33.86 -34.18 -8.44
CA THR A 10 32.42 -34.48 -8.53
C THR A 10 31.65 -33.75 -7.43
N ILE A 11 32.15 -33.72 -6.19
CA ILE A 11 31.53 -32.99 -5.08
C ILE A 11 31.51 -31.48 -5.36
N VAL A 12 32.59 -30.92 -5.91
CA VAL A 12 32.66 -29.50 -6.28
C VAL A 12 31.67 -29.16 -7.40
N LEU A 13 31.57 -29.99 -8.43
CA LEU A 13 30.61 -29.80 -9.52
C LEU A 13 29.16 -29.84 -9.02
N VAL A 14 28.81 -30.83 -8.20
CA VAL A 14 27.46 -30.97 -7.62
C VAL A 14 27.12 -29.80 -6.69
N THR A 15 28.07 -29.33 -5.88
CA THR A 15 27.83 -28.17 -5.00
C THR A 15 27.66 -26.86 -5.77
N MET A 16 28.37 -26.66 -6.88
CA MET A 16 28.16 -25.49 -7.74
C MET A 16 26.77 -25.51 -8.41
N GLU A 17 26.31 -26.66 -8.89
CA GLU A 17 24.94 -26.80 -9.44
C GLU A 17 23.86 -26.49 -8.38
N VAL A 18 24.00 -27.00 -7.16
CA VAL A 18 23.03 -26.75 -6.07
C VAL A 18 22.98 -25.27 -5.67
N VAL A 19 24.12 -24.56 -5.61
CA VAL A 19 24.16 -23.12 -5.27
C VAL A 19 23.46 -22.27 -6.34
N THR A 20 23.51 -22.68 -7.61
CA THR A 20 22.83 -21.93 -8.69
C THR A 20 21.31 -22.00 -8.66
N GLN A 21 20.71 -22.96 -7.94
CA GLN A 21 19.25 -23.10 -7.84
C GLN A 21 18.56 -22.15 -6.86
N GLN A 22 19.30 -21.37 -6.07
CA GLN A 22 18.71 -20.43 -5.08
C GLN A 22 18.52 -18.99 -5.59
N ARG A 23 18.75 -18.72 -6.88
CA ARG A 23 18.64 -17.35 -7.40
C ARG A 23 17.17 -16.98 -7.62
N ILE A 24 16.67 -15.96 -6.90
CA ILE A 24 15.37 -15.35 -7.19
C ILE A 24 15.47 -14.74 -8.60
N PRO A 25 14.58 -15.14 -9.52
CA PRO A 25 14.66 -14.68 -10.89
C PRO A 25 14.36 -13.16 -10.94
N THR A 26 15.09 -12.42 -11.79
CA THR A 26 14.89 -10.98 -11.96
C THR A 26 14.46 -10.69 -13.40
N THR A 27 13.95 -9.49 -13.64
CA THR A 27 13.53 -9.10 -15.00
C THR A 27 14.73 -8.89 -15.94
N VAL A 28 15.97 -8.90 -15.43
CA VAL A 28 17.20 -8.81 -16.24
C VAL A 28 17.35 -10.03 -17.16
N GLU A 29 16.89 -11.20 -16.70
CA GLU A 29 16.96 -12.45 -17.46
C GLU A 29 15.88 -12.57 -18.55
N GLY A 30 14.96 -11.60 -18.66
CA GLY A 30 13.89 -11.59 -19.64
C GLY A 30 12.55 -12.02 -19.07
N LEU A 31 11.67 -12.50 -19.96
CA LEU A 31 10.32 -12.92 -19.59
C LEU A 31 10.36 -14.18 -18.73
N PHE A 32 9.48 -14.24 -17.73
CA PHE A 32 9.24 -15.45 -16.96
C PHE A 32 8.21 -16.32 -17.67
N GLU A 33 8.37 -17.64 -17.53
CA GLU A 33 7.35 -18.59 -17.94
C GLU A 33 6.01 -18.28 -17.22
N PRO A 34 4.88 -18.21 -17.94
CA PRO A 34 3.59 -17.97 -17.33
C PRO A 34 3.22 -19.07 -16.31
N VAL A 35 2.93 -18.67 -15.08
CA VAL A 35 2.47 -19.58 -14.02
C VAL A 35 1.04 -19.25 -13.63
N THR A 36 0.14 -20.23 -13.76
CA THR A 36 -1.23 -20.12 -13.23
C THR A 36 -1.31 -20.82 -11.88
N ARG A 37 -1.68 -20.07 -10.83
CA ARG A 37 -2.00 -20.68 -9.53
C ARG A 37 -3.42 -21.24 -9.58
N ARG A 38 -3.58 -22.49 -9.15
CA ARG A 38 -4.91 -23.11 -9.03
C ARG A 38 -5.73 -22.37 -8.00
N PHE A 39 -7.02 -22.19 -8.30
CA PHE A 39 -7.96 -21.62 -7.35
C PHE A 39 -8.11 -22.55 -6.14
N ASP A 40 -7.99 -22.00 -4.94
CA ASP A 40 -8.23 -22.73 -3.69
C ASP A 40 -9.74 -22.68 -3.37
N PRO A 41 -10.45 -23.82 -3.47
CA PRO A 41 -11.90 -23.86 -3.26
C PRO A 41 -12.31 -23.62 -1.80
N SER A 42 -11.37 -23.65 -0.85
CA SER A 42 -11.63 -23.34 0.57
C SER A 42 -11.74 -21.85 0.85
N LEU A 43 -11.31 -20.99 -0.08
CA LEU A 43 -11.37 -19.54 0.08
C LEU A 43 -12.81 -19.04 0.11
N ARG A 44 -13.06 -18.05 0.98
CA ARG A 44 -14.36 -17.40 1.11
C ARG A 44 -14.80 -16.80 -0.23
N ARG A 45 -16.07 -16.98 -0.57
CA ARG A 45 -16.68 -16.33 -1.74
C ARG A 45 -17.20 -14.96 -1.30
N GLY A 46 -16.55 -13.91 -1.77
CA GLY A 46 -16.96 -12.50 -1.54
C GLY A 46 -16.43 -11.88 -0.24
N SER A 47 -16.70 -10.59 -0.09
CA SER A 47 -16.35 -9.73 1.05
C SER A 47 -17.60 -9.04 1.59
N ASP A 48 -17.63 -8.82 2.90
CA ASP A 48 -18.71 -8.05 3.53
C ASP A 48 -18.18 -6.64 3.78
N ASP A 49 -19.02 -5.64 3.50
CA ASP A 49 -18.67 -4.25 3.79
C ASP A 49 -18.62 -4.02 5.31
N LEU A 50 -17.79 -3.07 5.73
CA LEU A 50 -17.78 -2.66 7.12
C LEU A 50 -19.12 -2.00 7.48
N PRO A 51 -19.72 -2.35 8.63
CA PRO A 51 -20.96 -1.72 9.05
C PRO A 51 -20.70 -0.24 9.40
N MET A 52 -21.71 0.61 9.21
CA MET A 52 -21.56 2.07 9.37
C MET A 52 -21.24 2.52 10.80
N ASP A 53 -21.55 1.69 11.80
CA ASP A 53 -21.21 1.91 13.21
C ASP A 53 -19.80 1.44 13.58
N HIS A 54 -19.05 0.87 12.62
CA HIS A 54 -17.69 0.42 12.84
C HIS A 54 -16.81 1.60 13.33
N PRO A 55 -16.02 1.47 14.42
CA PRO A 55 -15.27 2.58 15.01
C PRO A 55 -14.34 3.34 14.06
N ARG A 56 -13.79 2.66 13.05
CA ARG A 56 -12.98 3.25 11.96
C ARG A 56 -13.74 4.16 10.99
N LEU A 57 -15.06 3.99 10.86
CA LEU A 57 -15.91 4.82 10.00
C LEU A 57 -16.59 5.95 10.79
N LYS A 58 -16.58 5.85 12.12
CA LYS A 58 -17.14 6.86 13.00
C LYS A 58 -16.27 8.12 12.98
N LYS A 59 -16.93 9.27 12.83
CA LYS A 59 -16.29 10.58 12.97
C LYS A 59 -15.72 10.75 14.37
N ASN A 60 -14.44 11.10 14.44
CA ASN A 60 -13.68 11.27 15.69
C ASN A 60 -13.28 12.72 15.97
N VAL A 61 -13.69 13.67 15.12
CA VAL A 61 -13.42 15.11 15.26
C VAL A 61 -14.72 15.87 15.48
N THR A 62 -14.64 17.03 16.13
CA THR A 62 -15.80 17.90 16.40
C THR A 62 -15.78 19.12 15.48
N SER A 63 -16.95 19.73 15.24
CA SER A 63 -17.07 21.00 14.50
C SER A 63 -16.39 20.96 13.11
N ILE A 64 -15.55 21.96 12.81
CA ILE A 64 -14.84 22.15 11.53
C ILE A 64 -13.42 21.57 11.53
N PHE A 65 -13.04 20.77 12.54
CA PHE A 65 -11.72 20.17 12.55
C PHE A 65 -11.57 19.18 11.37
N PRO A 66 -10.40 19.13 10.70
CA PRO A 66 -10.18 18.28 9.54
C PRO A 66 -10.40 16.79 9.83
N GLU A 67 -11.09 16.10 8.93
CA GLU A 67 -11.15 14.65 8.84
C GLU A 67 -10.84 14.17 7.42
N GLN A 68 -10.65 12.85 7.26
CA GLN A 68 -10.38 12.24 5.94
C GLN A 68 -9.17 12.89 5.24
N ILE A 69 -8.12 13.19 6.00
CA ILE A 69 -6.91 13.82 5.49
C ILE A 69 -6.23 12.86 4.50
N ALA A 70 -6.02 13.34 3.27
CA ALA A 70 -5.39 12.61 2.19
C ALA A 70 -4.23 13.42 1.60
N LEU A 71 -3.16 12.71 1.23
CA LEU A 71 -2.00 13.28 0.56
C LEU A 71 -1.92 12.70 -0.85
N ALA A 72 -1.64 13.55 -1.84
CA ALA A 72 -1.41 13.13 -3.21
C ALA A 72 -0.16 13.79 -3.78
N ILE A 73 0.70 13.00 -4.42
CA ILE A 73 1.93 13.51 -5.04
C ILE A 73 1.58 14.27 -6.31
N SER A 74 2.12 15.48 -6.45
CA SER A 74 2.07 16.26 -7.69
C SER A 74 3.39 16.10 -8.46
N SER A 75 4.50 16.26 -7.76
CA SER A 75 5.86 16.11 -8.30
C SER A 75 6.83 15.67 -7.19
N PRO A 76 8.11 15.39 -7.48
CA PRO A 76 9.09 15.07 -6.44
C PRO A 76 9.25 16.15 -5.34
N THR A 77 8.81 17.38 -5.60
CA THR A 77 8.94 18.53 -4.69
C THR A 77 7.60 19.16 -4.31
N SER A 78 6.47 18.57 -4.70
CA SER A 78 5.13 19.12 -4.46
C SER A 78 4.09 18.04 -4.19
N MET A 79 3.18 18.32 -3.26
CA MET A 79 2.05 17.45 -2.94
C MET A 79 0.79 18.27 -2.69
N TRP A 80 -0.35 17.62 -2.87
CA TRP A 80 -1.65 18.08 -2.42
C TRP A 80 -1.94 17.54 -1.03
N VAL A 81 -2.47 18.41 -0.18
CA VAL A 81 -3.07 18.04 1.10
C VAL A 81 -4.55 18.35 0.98
N SER A 82 -5.40 17.35 1.23
CA SER A 82 -6.85 17.50 1.13
C SER A 82 -7.51 16.91 2.36
N TRP A 83 -8.64 17.49 2.78
CA TRP A 83 -9.42 17.04 3.92
C TRP A 83 -10.87 17.49 3.76
N VAL A 84 -11.74 16.99 4.63
CA VAL A 84 -13.13 17.43 4.77
C VAL A 84 -13.31 18.09 6.13
N THR A 85 -14.17 19.11 6.20
CA THR A 85 -14.61 19.75 7.44
C THR A 85 -16.14 19.72 7.54
N GLY A 86 -16.67 19.68 8.76
CA GLY A 86 -18.11 19.60 9.00
C GLY A 86 -18.72 18.23 8.69
N ASP A 87 -20.04 18.11 8.83
CA ASP A 87 -20.77 16.85 8.65
C ASP A 87 -21.42 16.78 7.27
N ALA A 88 -21.35 15.60 6.64
CA ALA A 88 -22.15 15.29 5.47
C ALA A 88 -23.64 15.30 5.85
N LYS A 89 -24.46 15.94 5.03
CA LYS A 89 -25.92 15.94 5.21
C LYS A 89 -26.56 14.95 4.24
N ILE A 90 -27.28 13.97 4.78
CA ILE A 90 -27.93 12.90 4.01
C ILE A 90 -29.44 12.98 4.25
N GLY A 91 -30.24 12.94 3.19
CA GLY A 91 -31.70 12.99 3.25
C GLY A 91 -32.30 13.82 2.11
N SER A 92 -33.61 14.08 2.19
CA SER A 92 -34.30 15.00 1.27
C SER A 92 -34.22 16.46 1.75
N ASN A 93 -34.27 17.42 0.83
CA ASN A 93 -34.30 18.87 1.10
C ASN A 93 -33.09 19.41 1.87
N VAL A 94 -31.90 18.93 1.51
CA VAL A 94 -30.64 19.34 2.13
C VAL A 94 -30.13 20.65 1.55
N THR A 95 -29.78 21.60 2.41
CA THR A 95 -29.11 22.85 2.01
C THR A 95 -27.59 22.63 1.91
N PRO A 96 -26.97 22.88 0.74
CA PRO A 96 -25.52 22.84 0.58
C PRO A 96 -24.81 23.77 1.56
N LEU A 97 -23.61 23.39 1.98
CA LEU A 97 -22.75 24.26 2.78
C LEU A 97 -22.05 25.28 1.86
N ASP A 98 -21.80 26.48 2.39
CA ASP A 98 -20.97 27.47 1.71
C ASP A 98 -19.48 27.10 1.89
N PRO A 99 -18.77 26.71 0.83
CA PRO A 99 -17.37 26.30 0.93
C PRO A 99 -16.43 27.45 1.32
N SER A 100 -16.85 28.72 1.17
CA SER A 100 -16.04 29.88 1.53
C SER A 100 -16.11 30.23 3.02
N SER A 101 -16.99 29.56 3.78
CA SER A 101 -17.15 29.80 5.22
C SER A 101 -16.03 29.22 6.09
N VAL A 102 -15.16 28.38 5.51
CA VAL A 102 -14.02 27.74 6.18
C VAL A 102 -12.80 27.83 5.29
N ASP A 103 -11.72 28.42 5.81
CA ASP A 103 -10.47 28.58 5.08
C ASP A 103 -9.69 27.26 4.91
N SER A 104 -8.87 27.20 3.86
CA SER A 104 -8.03 26.05 3.53
C SER A 104 -6.55 26.38 3.70
N GLU A 105 -6.02 26.18 4.90
CA GLU A 105 -4.61 26.47 5.22
C GLU A 105 -3.81 25.22 5.59
N VAL A 106 -2.56 25.18 5.15
CA VAL A 106 -1.60 24.11 5.47
C VAL A 106 -0.32 24.74 6.01
N TRP A 107 0.03 24.38 7.24
CA TRP A 107 1.26 24.80 7.90
C TRP A 107 2.22 23.62 7.90
N SER A 108 3.40 23.77 7.29
CA SER A 108 4.34 22.67 7.09
C SER A 108 5.78 23.10 7.29
N GLY A 109 6.60 22.18 7.77
CA GLY A 109 8.01 22.42 8.03
C GLY A 109 8.77 21.10 8.15
N LYS A 110 10.09 21.18 8.29
CA LYS A 110 10.94 19.99 8.45
C LYS A 110 10.89 19.39 9.86
N GLN A 111 10.36 20.13 10.83
CA GLN A 111 10.29 19.72 12.24
C GLN A 111 8.89 20.01 12.80
N SER A 112 8.35 19.08 13.58
CA SER A 112 7.08 19.30 14.29
C SER A 112 7.20 20.48 15.26
N GLY A 113 6.15 21.31 15.35
CA GLY A 113 6.12 22.51 16.18
C GLY A 113 6.89 23.72 15.61
N LYS A 114 7.52 23.59 14.45
CA LYS A 114 8.21 24.68 13.74
C LYS A 114 7.73 24.70 12.30
N TYR A 115 6.63 25.43 12.11
CA TYR A 115 5.93 25.59 10.84
C TYR A 115 6.23 26.97 10.26
#